data_AF-A0A7C7VFR7-F1
#
_entry.id   AF-A0A7C7VFR7-F1
#
_cell.length_a   1.000
_cell.length_b   1.000
_cell.length_c   1.000
_cell.angle_alpha   90.00
_cell.angle_beta   90.00
_cell.angle_gamma   90.00
#
_symmetry.space_group_name_H-M   'P 1'
#
loop_
_entity.id
_entity.type
_entity.pdbx_description
1 polymer ?
#
loop_
_entity_poly.entity_id
_entity_poly.type
_entity_poly.pdbx_seq_one_letter_code
_entity_poly.pdbx_strand_id
1 'polypeptide(L)'
;MILEGGLFFPNKLVSVSEIRKTQKGSSYHLPAFRGIRKMQQTDRCSQFVKIPCFITGNLVLDTDRERIRQKMAKFMVEEKGYRIGDLVIDREIRIEVDSRKIRSFADIVVTIDGRSLMLLRGGPGSVVTRESGTIAAARLLEPDYIIPWAVQANLFEAAILDVRKKKAVKYGWDAIPLRDELVRITSDWPPLRLPDDRIPIERQILYSYDTHG
;
A
#
# COMPACT_ATOMS: atom_id res chain seq x y z
N MET A 1 4.53 29.10 -42.99
CA MET A 1 3.49 28.21 -42.41
C MET A 1 3.88 28.02 -40.95
N ILE A 2 3.43 28.85 -39.98
CA ILE A 2 2.07 28.93 -39.37
C ILE A 2 1.76 27.54 -38.75
N LEU A 3 1.71 27.26 -37.43
CA LEU A 3 1.46 27.97 -36.12
C LEU A 3 2.01 27.04 -34.99
N GLU A 4 2.75 27.42 -33.93
CA GLU A 4 2.45 28.23 -32.72
C GLU A 4 1.05 28.03 -32.09
N GLY A 5 0.97 27.43 -30.89
CA GLY A 5 -0.31 27.18 -30.22
C GLY A 5 -0.22 26.64 -28.80
N GLY A 6 0.50 27.34 -27.91
CA GLY A 6 0.30 27.22 -26.47
C GLY A 6 -1.04 27.85 -26.06
N LEU A 7 -1.85 27.15 -25.26
CA LEU A 7 -3.10 27.68 -24.72
C LEU A 7 -2.98 27.91 -23.22
N PHE A 8 -2.72 29.17 -22.93
CA PHE A 8 -2.87 29.89 -21.68
C PHE A 8 -4.35 29.91 -21.27
N PHE A 9 -4.70 29.46 -20.07
CA PHE A 9 -6.01 29.68 -19.47
C PHE A 9 -5.85 30.55 -18.21
N PRO A 10 -6.39 31.78 -18.19
CA PRO A 10 -6.38 32.60 -16.99
C PRO A 10 -7.58 32.27 -16.09
N ASN A 11 -7.31 32.24 -14.79
CA ASN A 11 -8.28 32.39 -13.71
C ASN A 11 -9.21 33.58 -13.95
N LYS A 12 -10.52 33.38 -13.80
CA LYS A 12 -11.43 34.41 -13.25
C LYS A 12 -12.52 33.76 -12.41
N LEU A 13 -12.40 33.99 -11.10
CA LEU A 13 -13.49 33.89 -10.13
C LEU A 13 -14.57 34.91 -10.48
N VAL A 14 -15.84 34.49 -10.54
CA VAL A 14 -16.98 35.40 -10.54
C VAL A 14 -17.83 35.12 -9.30
N SER A 15 -18.05 36.20 -8.55
CA SER A 15 -18.72 36.28 -7.26
C SER A 15 -20.22 35.99 -7.34
N VAL A 16 -20.73 35.38 -6.28
CA VAL A 16 -22.14 35.00 -6.05
C VAL A 16 -22.92 36.22 -5.53
N SER A 17 -23.44 37.08 -6.41
CA SER A 17 -24.37 38.14 -5.96
C SER A 17 -25.28 38.78 -7.01
N GLU A 18 -25.40 38.28 -8.25
CA GLU A 18 -25.90 39.14 -9.34
C GLU A 18 -26.98 38.61 -10.26
N ILE A 19 -27.86 37.70 -9.81
CA ILE A 19 -29.07 37.38 -10.59
C ILE A 19 -30.30 37.21 -9.68
N ARG A 20 -30.85 38.35 -9.23
CA ARG A 20 -32.23 38.45 -8.76
C ARG A 20 -32.90 39.69 -9.35
N LYS A 21 -34.04 39.42 -10.01
CA LYS A 21 -35.19 40.30 -10.32
C LYS A 21 -35.26 40.93 -11.73
N THR A 22 -36.19 40.41 -12.52
CA THR A 22 -37.19 41.12 -13.36
C THR A 22 -38.09 40.04 -14.01
N GLN A 23 -39.21 39.63 -13.40
CA GLN A 23 -40.60 40.09 -13.67
C GLN A 23 -40.99 40.16 -15.17
N LYS A 24 -41.85 39.26 -15.67
CA LYS A 24 -43.32 39.34 -15.81
C LYS A 24 -43.83 38.33 -16.85
N GLY A 25 -45.04 37.82 -16.65
CA GLY A 25 -45.58 36.64 -17.32
C GLY A 25 -46.08 36.84 -18.76
N SER A 26 -46.15 35.72 -19.48
CA SER A 26 -47.07 35.47 -20.58
C SER A 26 -47.34 33.97 -20.66
N SER A 27 -48.62 33.63 -20.75
CA SER A 27 -49.17 32.27 -20.76
C SER A 27 -48.93 31.59 -22.11
N TYR A 28 -48.30 30.41 -22.09
CA TYR A 28 -48.38 29.46 -23.19
C TYR A 28 -48.64 28.06 -22.65
N HIS A 29 -49.65 27.41 -23.25
CA HIS A 29 -50.09 26.06 -22.99
C HIS A 29 -48.94 25.04 -23.09
N LEU A 30 -48.75 24.24 -22.04
CA LEU A 30 -47.88 23.07 -22.03
C LEU A 30 -48.55 21.92 -22.79
N PRO A 31 -47.90 21.30 -23.80
CA PRO A 31 -48.25 19.94 -24.18
C PRO A 31 -47.73 18.98 -23.11
N ALA A 32 -48.58 18.01 -22.75
CA ALA A 32 -48.30 16.99 -21.77
C ALA A 32 -47.12 16.11 -22.21
N PHE A 33 -45.92 16.39 -21.68
CA PHE A 33 -44.81 15.46 -21.75
C PHE A 33 -44.97 14.38 -20.68
N ARG A 34 -45.48 13.24 -21.14
CA ARG A 34 -45.41 11.94 -20.46
C ARG A 34 -43.96 11.63 -20.09
N GLY A 35 -43.74 11.36 -18.80
CA GLY A 35 -42.76 10.39 -18.34
C GLY A 35 -41.30 10.85 -18.34
N ILE A 36 -40.95 11.76 -17.42
CA ILE A 36 -39.61 11.73 -16.82
C ILE A 36 -39.79 11.21 -15.40
N ARG A 37 -39.46 9.92 -15.21
CA ARG A 37 -39.41 9.30 -13.89
C ARG A 37 -38.51 10.16 -13.01
N LYS A 38 -39.00 10.47 -11.80
CA LYS A 38 -38.15 10.94 -10.71
C LYS A 38 -36.93 10.03 -10.64
N MET A 39 -35.75 10.54 -10.93
CA MET A 39 -34.50 9.85 -10.59
C MET A 39 -34.27 10.09 -9.10
N GLN A 40 -35.04 9.36 -8.29
CA GLN A 40 -34.80 9.14 -6.87
C GLN A 40 -34.22 7.75 -6.71
N GLN A 41 -32.91 7.59 -6.92
CA GLN A 41 -32.07 6.45 -6.53
C GLN A 41 -30.74 6.63 -7.30
N THR A 42 -29.54 6.56 -6.74
CA THR A 42 -28.97 6.13 -5.46
C THR A 42 -27.78 7.07 -5.21
N ASP A 43 -27.31 7.32 -3.98
CA ASP A 43 -26.13 6.59 -3.51
C ASP A 43 -26.02 6.74 -1.99
N ARG A 44 -26.79 5.92 -1.28
CA ARG A 44 -26.37 5.49 0.06
C ARG A 44 -25.46 4.28 -0.09
N CYS A 45 -24.26 4.45 -0.65
CA CYS A 45 -23.27 3.38 -0.62
C CYS A 45 -21.82 3.87 -0.83
N SER A 46 -21.26 4.46 0.22
CA SER A 46 -19.90 4.15 0.66
C SER A 46 -19.82 4.57 2.12
N GLN A 47 -20.26 3.70 3.03
CA GLN A 47 -20.09 3.90 4.47
C GLN A 47 -18.61 3.93 4.92
N PHE A 48 -17.67 3.73 3.99
CA PHE A 48 -16.26 3.67 4.29
C PHE A 48 -15.58 5.00 3.96
N VAL A 49 -14.95 5.58 4.99
CA VAL A 49 -14.07 6.74 4.85
C VAL A 49 -12.90 6.36 3.97
N LYS A 50 -12.54 7.24 3.03
CA LYS A 50 -11.34 7.10 2.22
C LYS A 50 -10.32 8.17 2.61
N ILE A 51 -9.06 7.78 2.67
CA ILE A 51 -7.93 8.66 2.98
C ILE A 51 -6.91 8.60 1.84
N PRO A 52 -6.15 9.67 1.57
CA PRO A 52 -5.08 9.62 0.58
C PRO A 52 -3.95 8.69 1.08
N CYS A 53 -3.46 7.82 0.21
CA CYS A 53 -2.30 6.98 0.46
C CYS A 53 -1.02 7.83 0.44
N PHE A 54 -0.22 7.77 1.51
CA PHE A 54 1.02 8.54 1.62
C PHE A 54 2.01 8.34 0.44
N ILE A 55 2.10 7.12 -0.09
CA ILE A 55 3.05 6.79 -1.17
C ILE A 55 2.53 7.21 -2.55
N THR A 56 1.23 7.01 -2.83
CA THR A 56 0.68 7.15 -4.20
C THR A 56 -0.23 8.37 -4.37
N GLY A 57 -0.70 9.00 -3.30
CA GLY A 57 -1.71 10.05 -3.33
C GLY A 57 -3.14 9.57 -3.60
N ASN A 58 -3.33 8.31 -4.02
CA ASN A 58 -4.64 7.75 -4.36
C ASN A 58 -5.53 7.57 -3.12
N LEU A 59 -6.84 7.74 -3.27
CA LEU A 59 -7.81 7.47 -2.21
C LEU A 59 -7.96 5.96 -1.96
N VAL A 60 -7.73 5.55 -0.72
CA VAL A 60 -7.82 4.16 -0.24
C VAL A 60 -8.74 4.06 0.97
N LEU A 61 -9.29 2.88 1.24
CA LEU A 61 -10.20 2.67 2.38
C LEU A 61 -9.46 2.83 3.70
N ASP A 62 -10.03 3.61 4.62
CA ASP A 62 -9.50 3.79 5.96
C ASP A 62 -9.78 2.57 6.84
N THR A 63 -8.88 1.59 6.77
CA THR A 63 -8.91 0.35 7.55
C THR A 63 -7.73 0.31 8.52
N ASP A 64 -7.79 -0.52 9.57
CA ASP A 64 -6.67 -0.66 10.51
C ASP A 64 -5.37 -1.09 9.82
N ARG A 65 -5.47 -2.03 8.86
CA ARG A 65 -4.32 -2.47 8.06
C ARG A 65 -3.74 -1.33 7.23
N GLU A 66 -4.61 -0.53 6.62
CA GLU A 66 -4.20 0.65 5.85
C GLU A 66 -3.52 1.69 6.75
N ARG A 67 -4.07 1.98 7.93
CA ARG A 67 -3.45 2.89 8.91
C ARG A 67 -2.05 2.43 9.32
N ILE A 68 -1.86 1.12 9.53
CA ILE A 68 -0.54 0.55 9.85
C ILE A 68 0.42 0.69 8.66
N ARG A 69 -0.01 0.34 7.44
CA ARG A 69 0.79 0.51 6.22
C ARG A 69 1.19 1.96 5.99
N GLN A 70 0.27 2.91 6.19
CA GLN A 70 0.57 4.34 6.10
C GLN A 70 1.54 4.79 7.19
N LYS A 71 1.40 4.30 8.43
CA LYS A 71 2.36 4.59 9.51
C LYS A 71 3.76 4.08 9.15
N MET A 72 3.87 2.84 8.67
CA MET A 72 5.15 2.29 8.19
C MET A 72 5.75 3.17 7.09
N ALA A 73 4.95 3.52 6.07
CA ALA A 73 5.40 4.33 4.95
C ALA A 73 5.91 5.71 5.38
N LYS A 74 5.15 6.42 6.23
CA LYS A 74 5.53 7.73 6.76
C LYS A 74 6.82 7.64 7.58
N PHE A 75 6.89 6.71 8.52
CA PHE A 75 8.07 6.53 9.37
C PHE A 75 9.33 6.21 8.54
N MET A 76 9.20 5.36 7.53
CA MET A 76 10.33 5.04 6.64
C MET A 76 10.84 6.30 5.91
N VAL A 77 9.96 7.15 5.41
CA VAL A 77 10.37 8.35 4.67
C VAL A 77 10.85 9.47 5.59
N GLU A 78 10.04 9.83 6.59
CA GLU A 78 10.24 11.01 7.43
C GLU A 78 11.36 10.79 8.47
N GLU A 79 11.44 9.59 9.06
CA GLU A 79 12.35 9.32 10.18
C GLU A 79 13.57 8.46 9.79
N LYS A 80 13.43 7.59 8.78
CA LYS A 80 14.49 6.64 8.39
C LYS A 80 15.23 6.99 7.11
N GLY A 81 14.84 8.09 6.46
CA GLY A 81 15.54 8.67 5.31
C GLY A 81 15.35 7.89 4.01
N TYR A 82 14.35 7.01 3.92
CA TYR A 82 14.01 6.34 2.66
C TYR A 82 13.32 7.31 1.70
N ARG A 83 13.57 7.14 0.40
CA ARG A 83 12.85 7.88 -0.64
C ARG A 83 11.52 7.19 -0.89
N ILE A 84 10.48 7.94 -1.27
CA ILE A 84 9.21 7.35 -1.74
C ILE A 84 9.48 6.35 -2.88
N GLY A 85 10.41 6.67 -3.79
CA GLY A 85 10.81 5.78 -4.88
C GLY A 85 11.54 4.50 -4.45
N ASP A 86 12.03 4.41 -3.21
CA ASP A 86 12.58 3.15 -2.67
C ASP A 86 11.45 2.20 -2.22
N LEU A 87 10.21 2.67 -2.05
CA LEU A 87 9.11 1.93 -1.40
C LEU A 87 8.09 1.42 -2.43
N VAL A 88 8.11 0.12 -2.71
CA VAL A 88 7.14 -0.55 -3.59
C VAL A 88 6.03 -1.17 -2.72
N ILE A 89 4.77 -0.75 -2.92
CA ILE A 89 3.63 -1.22 -2.15
C ILE A 89 2.93 -2.43 -2.80
N ASP A 90 2.23 -3.23 -2.00
CA ASP A 90 1.31 -4.29 -2.42
C ASP A 90 1.91 -5.31 -3.41
N ARG A 91 3.18 -5.68 -3.21
CA ARG A 91 3.86 -6.72 -4.01
C ARG A 91 3.22 -8.08 -3.71
N GLU A 92 2.62 -8.67 -4.73
CA GLU A 92 1.93 -9.96 -4.66
C GLU A 92 2.90 -11.14 -4.53
N ILE A 93 2.57 -12.08 -3.65
CA ILE A 93 3.23 -13.38 -3.50
C ILE A 93 2.19 -14.46 -3.79
N ARG A 94 2.40 -15.22 -4.86
CA ARG A 94 1.50 -16.31 -5.25
C ARG A 94 1.92 -17.60 -4.56
N ILE A 95 0.98 -18.20 -3.84
CA ILE A 95 1.22 -19.40 -3.05
C ILE A 95 0.23 -20.46 -3.50
N GLU A 96 0.73 -21.69 -3.61
CA GLU A 96 -0.09 -22.88 -3.85
C GLU A 96 0.26 -23.93 -2.80
N VAL A 97 -0.75 -24.37 -2.06
CA VAL A 97 -0.69 -25.38 -1.00
C VAL A 97 -1.89 -26.31 -1.17
N ASP A 98 -1.67 -27.61 -1.27
CA ASP A 98 -2.73 -28.62 -1.43
C ASP A 98 -3.76 -28.27 -2.54
N SER A 99 -3.26 -27.84 -3.70
CA SER A 99 -4.06 -27.35 -4.86
C SER A 99 -4.89 -26.07 -4.61
N ARG A 100 -4.73 -25.42 -3.45
CA ARG A 100 -5.36 -24.13 -3.13
C ARG A 100 -4.39 -23.01 -3.48
N LYS A 101 -4.82 -22.14 -4.40
CA LYS A 101 -4.08 -20.95 -4.80
C LYS A 101 -4.55 -19.76 -3.99
N ILE A 102 -3.64 -19.11 -3.28
CA ILE A 102 -3.91 -17.88 -2.53
C ILE A 102 -2.97 -16.77 -2.98
N ARG A 103 -3.42 -15.53 -2.77
CA ARG A 103 -2.61 -14.33 -2.98
C ARG A 103 -2.24 -13.77 -1.61
N SER A 104 -0.96 -13.75 -1.31
CA SER A 104 -0.39 -13.01 -0.19
C SER A 104 0.21 -11.70 -0.70
N PHE A 105 0.45 -10.76 0.21
CA PHE A 105 1.01 -9.46 -0.12
C PHE A 105 2.09 -9.06 0.88
N ALA A 106 3.16 -8.48 0.33
CA ALA A 106 4.09 -7.62 1.04
C ALA A 106 3.52 -6.19 1.06
N ASP A 107 3.27 -5.64 2.24
CA ASP A 107 2.63 -4.32 2.35
C ASP A 107 3.56 -3.22 1.80
N ILE A 108 4.88 -3.31 2.10
CA ILE A 108 5.92 -2.46 1.52
C ILE A 108 7.19 -3.30 1.28
N VAL A 109 7.85 -3.09 0.14
CA VAL A 109 9.15 -3.67 -0.19
C VAL A 109 10.11 -2.53 -0.48
N VAL A 110 11.21 -2.49 0.27
CA VAL A 110 12.29 -1.53 0.07
C VAL A 110 13.19 -2.05 -1.06
N THR A 111 13.18 -1.34 -2.18
CA THR A 111 14.00 -1.64 -3.36
C THR A 111 15.01 -0.51 -3.55
N ILE A 112 16.30 -0.83 -3.48
CA ILE A 112 17.39 0.12 -3.72
C ILE A 112 18.27 -0.45 -4.83
N ASP A 113 18.59 0.38 -5.82
CA ASP A 113 19.40 0.01 -6.99
C ASP A 113 18.91 -1.28 -7.69
N GLY A 114 17.58 -1.42 -7.80
CA GLY A 114 16.93 -2.56 -8.44
C GLY A 114 16.88 -3.84 -7.62
N ARG A 115 17.25 -3.80 -6.33
CA ARG A 115 17.28 -4.98 -5.44
C ARG A 115 16.35 -4.80 -4.25
N SER A 116 15.54 -5.82 -3.96
CA SER A 116 14.67 -5.87 -2.79
C SER A 116 15.52 -6.22 -1.56
N LEU A 117 15.73 -5.26 -0.66
CA LEU A 117 16.64 -5.42 0.48
C LEU A 117 15.90 -5.66 1.81
N MET A 118 14.67 -5.17 1.92
CA MET A 118 13.84 -5.33 3.12
C MET A 118 12.36 -5.42 2.77
N LEU A 119 11.65 -6.36 3.39
CA LEU A 119 10.20 -6.52 3.24
C LEU A 119 9.48 -6.14 4.54
N LEU A 120 8.43 -5.32 4.47
CA LEU A 120 7.64 -4.92 5.62
C LEU A 120 6.22 -5.48 5.51
N ARG A 121 5.73 -6.07 6.61
CA ARG A 121 4.32 -6.43 6.78
C ARG A 121 3.77 -5.85 8.07
N GLY A 122 2.49 -5.47 8.02
CA GLY A 122 1.79 -4.81 9.11
C GLY A 122 0.40 -5.40 9.33
N GLY A 123 0.02 -5.57 10.59
CA GLY A 123 -1.33 -6.03 10.92
C GLY A 123 -1.68 -5.79 12.39
N PRO A 124 -2.98 -5.74 12.73
CA PRO A 124 -3.41 -5.65 14.12
C PRO A 124 -3.01 -6.91 14.90
N GLY A 125 -2.82 -6.73 16.21
CA GLY A 125 -2.41 -7.78 17.14
C GLY A 125 -0.91 -7.81 17.42
N SER A 126 -0.45 -8.92 18.00
CA SER A 126 0.95 -9.09 18.41
C SER A 126 1.89 -9.16 17.21
N VAL A 127 3.00 -8.43 17.27
CA VAL A 127 4.09 -8.54 16.27
C VAL A 127 4.73 -9.92 16.32
N VAL A 128 5.03 -10.41 17.53
CA VAL A 128 5.76 -11.67 17.75
C VAL A 128 5.07 -12.86 17.10
N THR A 129 3.74 -12.94 17.19
CA THR A 129 3.00 -14.08 16.64
C THR A 129 3.08 -14.14 15.12
N ARG A 130 3.35 -13.02 14.42
CA ARG A 130 3.34 -12.89 12.96
C ARG A 130 4.72 -12.87 12.32
N GLU A 131 5.80 -12.91 13.10
CA GLU A 131 7.18 -12.85 12.58
C GLU A 131 7.48 -13.95 11.55
N SER A 132 7.07 -15.18 11.84
CA SER A 132 7.31 -16.34 10.96
C SER A 132 6.66 -16.19 9.58
N GLY A 133 5.43 -15.65 9.53
CA GLY A 133 4.74 -15.37 8.27
C GLY A 133 5.45 -14.28 7.46
N THR A 134 6.00 -13.28 8.14
CA THR A 134 6.75 -12.19 7.47
C THR A 134 8.11 -12.64 6.96
N ILE A 135 8.80 -13.51 7.70
CA ILE A 135 10.01 -14.19 7.23
C ILE A 135 9.70 -15.05 6.00
N ALA A 136 8.63 -15.85 6.03
CA ALA A 136 8.25 -16.69 4.89
C ALA A 136 7.94 -15.85 3.64
N ALA A 137 7.24 -14.73 3.80
CA ALA A 137 6.99 -13.78 2.71
C ALA A 137 8.29 -13.23 2.09
N ALA A 138 9.25 -12.82 2.92
CA ALA A 138 10.55 -12.33 2.47
C ALA A 138 11.39 -13.40 1.74
N ARG A 139 11.21 -14.68 2.07
CA ARG A 139 11.89 -15.80 1.42
C ARG A 139 11.25 -16.24 0.11
N LEU A 140 9.99 -15.87 -0.14
CA LEU A 140 9.20 -16.30 -1.30
C LEU A 140 8.96 -15.21 -2.35
N LEU A 141 9.15 -13.93 -1.99
CA LEU A 141 8.76 -12.83 -2.87
C LEU A 141 9.62 -12.74 -4.14
N GLU A 142 10.94 -12.92 -4.00
CA GLU A 142 11.87 -12.83 -5.13
C GLU A 142 12.25 -14.24 -5.60
N PRO A 143 12.26 -14.50 -6.92
CA PRO A 143 12.47 -15.85 -7.44
C PRO A 143 13.91 -16.35 -7.26
N ASP A 144 14.87 -15.44 -7.31
CA ASP A 144 16.30 -15.78 -7.42
C ASP A 144 17.05 -15.69 -6.09
N TYR A 145 16.48 -15.05 -5.06
CA TYR A 145 17.13 -14.81 -3.78
C TYR A 145 16.11 -14.59 -2.66
N ILE A 146 16.53 -14.78 -1.41
CA ILE A 146 15.74 -14.35 -0.25
C ILE A 146 16.02 -12.88 0.06
N ILE A 147 14.98 -12.10 0.38
CA ILE A 147 15.17 -10.74 0.89
C ILE A 147 15.80 -10.86 2.30
N PRO A 148 16.97 -10.28 2.58
CA PRO A 148 17.76 -10.61 3.76
C PRO A 148 17.17 -10.06 5.07
N TRP A 149 16.37 -9.01 4.99
CA TRP A 149 15.75 -8.35 6.14
C TRP A 149 14.24 -8.26 5.97
N ALA A 150 13.53 -8.34 7.09
CA ALA A 150 12.10 -8.04 7.09
C ALA A 150 11.69 -7.30 8.36
N VAL A 151 10.54 -6.64 8.30
CA VAL A 151 9.91 -5.97 9.45
C VAL A 151 8.48 -6.47 9.60
N GLN A 152 8.13 -6.91 10.80
CA GLN A 152 6.73 -7.08 11.20
C GLN A 152 6.34 -5.94 12.13
N ALA A 153 5.21 -5.27 11.88
CA ALA A 153 4.76 -4.14 12.69
C ALA A 153 3.25 -4.16 13.00
N ASN A 154 2.87 -3.40 14.03
CA ASN A 154 1.50 -2.95 14.28
C ASN A 154 1.53 -1.42 14.54
N LEU A 155 0.51 -0.82 15.15
CA LEU A 155 0.52 0.62 15.42
C LEU A 155 1.50 1.05 16.53
N PHE A 156 2.00 0.15 17.36
CA PHE A 156 2.74 0.46 18.58
C PHE A 156 4.18 -0.05 18.57
N GLU A 157 4.41 -1.20 17.97
CA GLU A 157 5.68 -1.93 17.97
C GLU A 157 6.06 -2.39 16.56
N ALA A 158 7.35 -2.69 16.40
CA ALA A 158 7.93 -3.30 15.22
C ALA A 158 9.00 -4.32 15.64
N ALA A 159 9.25 -5.32 14.80
CA ALA A 159 10.33 -6.28 14.96
C ALA A 159 11.15 -6.35 13.67
N ILE A 160 12.47 -6.30 13.80
CA ILE A 160 13.41 -6.46 12.69
C ILE A 160 13.84 -7.91 12.69
N LEU A 161 13.69 -8.55 11.52
CA LEU A 161 13.86 -9.98 11.34
C LEU A 161 15.07 -10.21 10.44
N ASP A 162 16.01 -11.04 10.90
CA ASP A 162 17.06 -11.59 10.03
C ASP A 162 16.50 -12.82 9.33
N VAL A 163 16.14 -12.64 8.06
CA VAL A 163 15.43 -13.66 7.25
C VAL A 163 16.32 -14.88 6.98
N ARG A 164 17.65 -14.66 6.93
CA ARG A 164 18.64 -15.73 6.77
C ARG A 164 18.64 -16.66 7.98
N LYS A 165 18.59 -16.06 9.18
CA LYS A 165 18.58 -16.77 10.47
C LYS A 165 17.18 -17.14 10.98
N LYS A 166 16.13 -16.71 10.27
CA LYS A 166 14.72 -16.93 10.61
C LYS A 166 14.35 -16.50 12.04
N LYS A 167 14.79 -15.32 12.48
CA LYS A 167 14.48 -14.81 13.82
C LYS A 167 14.45 -13.29 13.90
N ALA A 168 13.72 -12.76 14.88
CA ALA A 168 13.88 -11.38 15.29
C ALA A 168 15.30 -11.14 15.83
N VAL A 169 15.84 -9.96 15.50
CA VAL A 169 17.14 -9.49 16.01
C VAL A 169 17.01 -8.27 16.91
N LYS A 170 15.98 -7.45 16.70
CA LYS A 170 15.68 -6.26 17.50
C LYS A 170 14.18 -5.96 17.45
N TYR A 171 13.71 -5.24 18.47
CA TYR A 171 12.33 -4.76 18.60
C TYR A 171 12.30 -3.24 18.74
N GLY A 172 11.16 -2.64 18.40
CA GLY A 172 10.92 -1.21 18.44
C GLY A 172 11.04 -0.54 17.06
N TRP A 173 10.25 0.51 16.85
CA TRP A 173 10.28 1.32 15.63
C TRP A 173 11.66 1.91 15.35
N ASP A 174 12.35 2.38 16.38
CA ASP A 174 13.67 2.97 16.26
C ASP A 174 14.74 1.97 15.83
N ALA A 175 14.52 0.68 16.04
CA ALA A 175 15.45 -0.36 15.63
C ALA A 175 15.44 -0.64 14.11
N ILE A 176 14.45 -0.12 13.37
CA ILE A 176 14.41 -0.25 11.91
C ILE A 176 15.61 0.51 11.33
N PRO A 177 16.42 -0.11 10.46
CA PRO A 177 17.65 0.51 9.96
C PRO A 177 17.35 1.76 9.15
N LEU A 178 18.21 2.77 9.30
CA LEU A 178 18.25 3.90 8.37
C LEU A 178 18.56 3.40 6.96
N ARG A 179 18.17 4.16 5.92
CA ARG A 179 18.43 3.80 4.53
C ARG A 179 19.89 3.41 4.26
N ASP A 180 20.84 4.26 4.67
CA ASP A 180 22.28 4.02 4.44
C ASP A 180 22.82 2.87 5.29
N GLU A 181 22.23 2.64 6.48
CA GLU A 181 22.53 1.46 7.28
C GLU A 181 22.05 0.19 6.58
N LEU A 182 20.84 0.17 6.02
CA LEU A 182 20.31 -0.97 5.28
C LEU A 182 21.22 -1.35 4.11
N VAL A 183 21.69 -0.34 3.35
CA VAL A 183 22.66 -0.54 2.26
C VAL A 183 23.95 -1.16 2.81
N ARG A 184 24.49 -0.62 3.91
CA ARG A 184 25.72 -1.13 4.54
C ARG A 184 25.58 -2.57 5.03
N ILE A 185 24.52 -2.92 5.74
CA ILE A 185 24.30 -4.27 6.30
C ILE A 185 23.85 -5.29 5.23
N THR A 186 23.59 -4.83 4.01
CA THR A 186 23.24 -5.65 2.84
C THR A 186 24.32 -5.59 1.75
N SER A 187 25.48 -5.01 2.06
CA SER A 187 26.59 -4.86 1.10
C SER A 187 27.19 -6.21 0.68
N ASP A 188 27.21 -7.18 1.59
CA ASP A 188 27.55 -8.57 1.29
C ASP A 188 26.38 -9.26 0.55
N TRP A 189 26.40 -9.14 -0.79
CA TRP A 189 25.39 -9.64 -1.72
C TRP A 189 26.00 -10.63 -2.73
N PRO A 190 25.31 -11.71 -3.17
CA PRO A 190 23.87 -12.00 -2.99
C PRO A 190 23.52 -12.87 -1.78
N PRO A 191 22.36 -12.65 -1.13
CA PRO A 191 21.75 -13.62 -0.25
C PRO A 191 21.36 -14.86 -1.05
N LEU A 192 21.49 -16.00 -0.39
CA LEU A 192 21.25 -17.32 -0.99
C LEU A 192 19.85 -17.40 -1.59
N ARG A 193 19.75 -18.05 -2.75
CA ARG A 193 18.47 -18.55 -3.26
C ARG A 193 17.86 -19.50 -2.23
N LEU A 194 16.54 -19.44 -2.07
CA LEU A 194 15.82 -20.39 -1.24
C LEU A 194 15.97 -21.80 -1.86
N PRO A 195 16.50 -22.80 -1.15
CA PRO A 195 16.58 -24.16 -1.66
C PRO A 195 15.20 -24.70 -2.05
N ASP A 196 15.13 -25.42 -3.17
CA ASP A 196 13.84 -25.84 -3.75
C ASP A 196 13.03 -26.75 -2.81
N ASP A 197 13.71 -27.56 -1.99
CA ASP A 197 13.10 -28.41 -0.95
C ASP A 197 12.48 -27.61 0.20
N ARG A 198 12.90 -26.36 0.40
CA ARG A 198 12.35 -25.45 1.43
C ARG A 198 11.15 -24.66 0.93
N ILE A 199 10.98 -24.49 -0.38
CA ILE A 199 9.87 -23.71 -0.95
C ILE A 199 8.49 -24.19 -0.45
N PRO A 200 8.16 -25.50 -0.45
CA PRO A 200 6.87 -25.97 0.06
C PRO A 200 6.64 -25.62 1.54
N ILE A 201 7.69 -25.68 2.36
CA ILE A 201 7.62 -25.38 3.79
C ILE A 201 7.32 -23.89 4.01
N GLU A 202 8.04 -23.00 3.32
CA GLU A 202 7.79 -21.55 3.45
C GLU A 202 6.38 -21.19 2.94
N ARG A 203 5.90 -21.86 1.88
CA ARG A 203 4.52 -21.69 1.37
C ARG A 203 3.49 -22.10 2.41
N GLN A 204 3.69 -23.24 3.08
CA GLN A 204 2.81 -23.70 4.14
C GLN A 204 2.77 -22.70 5.31
N ILE A 205 3.93 -22.20 5.74
CA ILE A 205 4.01 -21.20 6.82
C ILE A 205 3.20 -19.97 6.43
N LEU A 206 3.47 -19.39 5.25
CA LEU A 206 2.79 -18.18 4.81
C LEU A 206 1.29 -18.40 4.61
N TYR A 207 0.88 -19.56 4.08
CA TYR A 207 -0.52 -19.94 3.96
C TYR A 207 -1.23 -19.94 5.32
N SER A 208 -0.64 -20.56 6.34
CA SER A 208 -1.23 -20.58 7.69
C SER A 208 -1.51 -19.18 8.24
N TYR A 209 -0.62 -18.21 7.98
CA TYR A 209 -0.77 -16.84 8.45
C TYR A 209 -1.77 -16.00 7.66
N ASP A 210 -1.92 -16.26 6.37
CA ASP A 210 -2.74 -15.44 5.48
C ASP A 210 -4.17 -15.98 5.31
N THR A 211 -4.44 -17.24 5.68
CA THR A 211 -5.80 -17.80 5.63
C THR A 211 -6.48 -17.97 6.99
N HIS A 212 -5.73 -17.91 8.10
CA HIS A 212 -6.28 -18.09 9.46
C HIS A 212 -6.00 -16.90 10.39
N GLY A 213 -5.43 -15.80 9.87
CA GLY A 213 -4.91 -14.69 10.68
C GLY A 213 -5.48 -13.32 10.37
#